data_AF-A0A178CTI7-F1
#
_entry.id   AF-A0A178CTI7-F1
#
_cell.length_a   1.000
_cell.length_b   1.000
_cell.length_c   1.000
_cell.angle_alpha   90.00
_cell.angle_beta   90.00
_cell.angle_gamma   90.00
#
_symmetry.space_group_name_H-M   'P 1'
#
loop_
_entity.id
_entity.type
_entity.pdbx_description
1 polymer ?
#
loop_
_entity_poly.entity_id
_entity_poly.type
_entity_poly.pdbx_seq_one_letter_code
_entity_poly.pdbx_strand_id
1 'polypeptide(L)'
;MEANYVYLDGTTVTEDIIGIGGTGIVVSRRGYAYKIPLISKILKIDGIPFDYGALLPRKEGDYDERATAVKALEHEKDIYRRLGDHPGIIHCLNLQSPDPSIQMPLMEGDLRHYLDQTPTWPGKATLLSWMTQLAHAMVHIHSRRVIIADFRLDNIVFDEKMDIKLVDFSESTLMPLDWDLDGRDANGFSIWTDIGQFGAVMFDMTTGQRCTFDIYQDWKQVGDPTTWPGRETLPSTRRVWLGPIIEKCWNKQFALARRLAEELEKEMPLLK
;
A
#
# COMPACT_ATOMS: atom_id res chain seq x y z
N MET A 1 28.25 -2.36 0.12
CA MET A 1 27.65 -3.32 -0.83
C MET A 1 27.14 -2.52 -2.01
N GLU A 2 27.56 -2.83 -3.23
CA GLU A 2 27.01 -2.23 -4.46
C GLU A 2 26.11 -3.26 -5.13
N ALA A 3 24.84 -2.94 -5.35
CA ALA A 3 23.88 -3.81 -6.00
C ALA A 3 23.15 -3.07 -7.12
N ASN A 4 22.93 -3.75 -8.24
CA ASN A 4 22.10 -3.27 -9.34
C ASN A 4 20.78 -4.05 -9.35
N TYR A 5 19.70 -3.41 -9.79
CA TYR A 5 18.46 -4.11 -10.10
C TYR A 5 18.53 -4.74 -11.49
N VAL A 6 17.93 -5.92 -11.63
CA VAL A 6 17.99 -6.70 -12.88
C VAL A 6 16.62 -7.24 -13.27
N TYR A 7 16.39 -7.42 -14.56
CA TYR A 7 15.25 -8.14 -15.12
C TYR A 7 15.37 -9.66 -14.87
N LEU A 8 14.29 -10.38 -15.16
CA LEU A 8 14.24 -11.85 -15.06
C LEU A 8 15.22 -12.56 -15.99
N ASP A 9 15.67 -11.94 -17.07
CA ASP A 9 16.73 -12.48 -17.93
C ASP A 9 18.15 -12.16 -17.39
N GLY A 10 18.26 -11.36 -16.32
CA GLY A 10 19.50 -10.93 -15.71
C GLY A 10 20.11 -9.66 -16.30
N THR A 11 19.45 -9.02 -17.27
CA THR A 11 19.86 -7.71 -17.79
C THR A 11 19.63 -6.62 -16.75
N THR A 12 20.53 -5.65 -16.69
CA THR A 12 20.44 -4.54 -15.72
C THR A 12 19.29 -3.61 -16.07
N VAL A 13 18.54 -3.19 -15.06
CA VAL A 13 17.53 -2.13 -15.18
C VAL A 13 18.26 -0.80 -15.38
N THR A 14 17.97 -0.12 -16.50
CA THR A 14 18.60 1.16 -16.87
C THR A 14 17.61 2.32 -16.91
N GLU A 15 16.32 2.03 -16.78
CA GLU A 15 15.27 3.03 -16.68
C GLU A 15 15.32 3.80 -15.37
N ASP A 16 14.68 4.97 -15.37
CA ASP A 16 14.51 5.78 -14.17
C ASP A 16 13.64 5.03 -13.16
N ILE A 17 14.22 4.69 -12.02
CA ILE A 17 13.52 4.06 -10.90
C ILE A 17 12.81 5.16 -10.13
N ILE A 18 11.49 5.09 -10.10
CA ILE A 18 10.61 6.07 -9.46
C ILE A 18 9.98 5.56 -8.16
N GLY A 19 10.17 4.27 -7.85
CA GLY A 19 9.71 3.68 -6.60
C GLY A 19 10.38 2.34 -6.33
N ILE A 20 10.59 2.01 -5.05
CA ILE A 20 11.13 0.73 -4.59
C ILE A 20 10.24 0.26 -3.44
N GLY A 21 9.52 -0.84 -3.66
CA GLY A 21 8.69 -1.51 -2.67
C GLY A 21 9.33 -2.79 -2.13
N GLY A 22 8.61 -3.51 -1.26
CA GLY A 22 9.11 -4.76 -0.67
C GLY A 22 9.25 -5.92 -1.66
N THR A 23 8.40 -5.94 -2.70
CA THR A 23 8.29 -7.07 -3.66
C THR A 23 8.58 -6.67 -5.10
N GLY A 24 8.66 -5.37 -5.39
CA GLY A 24 8.85 -4.85 -6.74
C GLY A 24 9.58 -3.51 -6.76
N ILE A 25 10.12 -3.16 -7.92
CA ILE A 25 10.58 -1.80 -8.23
C ILE A 25 9.66 -1.21 -9.29
N VAL A 26 9.49 0.11 -9.25
CA VAL A 26 8.69 0.86 -10.21
C VAL A 26 9.63 1.68 -11.09
N VAL A 27 9.58 1.43 -12.39
CA VAL A 27 10.37 2.15 -13.39
C VAL A 27 9.48 3.00 -14.30
N SER A 28 9.99 4.16 -14.71
CA SER A 28 9.36 4.98 -15.74
C SER A 28 9.78 4.51 -17.12
N ARG A 29 8.82 4.13 -17.96
CA ARG A 29 9.07 3.64 -19.32
C ARG A 29 8.02 4.16 -20.27
N ARG A 30 8.45 4.97 -21.25
CA ARG A 30 7.60 5.51 -22.34
C ARG A 30 6.33 6.22 -21.83
N GLY A 31 6.45 6.97 -20.74
CA GLY A 31 5.32 7.72 -20.15
C GLY A 31 4.39 6.90 -19.25
N TYR A 32 4.78 5.68 -18.89
CA TYR A 32 4.05 4.82 -17.95
C TYR A 32 4.94 4.41 -16.78
N ALA A 33 4.31 4.08 -15.66
CA ALA A 33 4.95 3.40 -14.55
C ALA A 33 4.82 1.89 -14.74
N TYR A 34 5.92 1.16 -14.60
CA TYR A 34 5.94 -0.31 -14.61
C TYR A 34 6.47 -0.82 -13.27
N LYS A 35 5.62 -1.50 -12.51
CA LYS A 35 6.09 -2.32 -11.39
C LYS A 35 6.63 -3.63 -11.95
N ILE A 36 7.89 -3.93 -11.68
CA ILE A 36 8.59 -5.14 -12.12
C ILE A 36 9.19 -5.86 -10.89
N PRO A 37 9.55 -7.15 -11.00
CA PRO A 37 9.99 -7.93 -9.85
C PRO A 37 11.24 -7.31 -9.22
N LEU A 38 11.28 -7.23 -7.89
CA LEU A 38 12.47 -6.79 -7.17
C LEU A 38 13.52 -7.90 -7.19
N ILE A 39 14.48 -7.80 -8.11
CA ILE A 39 15.62 -8.71 -8.20
C ILE A 39 16.89 -7.86 -8.18
N SER A 40 17.77 -8.13 -7.21
CA SER A 40 19.02 -7.41 -7.06
C SER A 40 20.20 -8.34 -7.34
N LYS A 41 21.21 -7.82 -8.04
CA LYS A 41 22.50 -8.50 -8.23
C LYS A 41 23.54 -7.78 -7.38
N ILE A 42 24.02 -8.45 -6.34
CA ILE A 42 25.15 -7.96 -5.54
C ILE A 42 26.42 -8.07 -6.39
N LEU A 43 27.08 -6.95 -6.64
CA LEU A 43 28.29 -6.89 -7.47
C LEU A 43 29.56 -6.87 -6.62
N LYS A 44 29.50 -6.31 -5.41
CA LYS A 44 30.63 -6.25 -4.50
C LYS A 44 30.24 -6.42 -3.03
N ILE A 45 31.04 -7.21 -2.32
CA ILE A 45 31.05 -7.30 -0.86
C ILE A 45 32.41 -6.76 -0.41
N ASP A 46 32.41 -5.70 0.40
CA ASP A 46 33.63 -5.04 0.90
C ASP A 46 34.67 -4.69 -0.17
N GLY A 47 34.20 -4.25 -1.35
CA GLY A 47 35.05 -3.89 -2.48
C GLY A 47 35.55 -5.07 -3.32
N ILE A 48 35.29 -6.30 -2.89
CA ILE A 48 35.63 -7.52 -3.63
C ILE A 48 34.50 -7.84 -4.62
N PRO A 49 34.80 -8.02 -5.93
CA PRO A 49 33.82 -8.48 -6.90
C PRO A 49 33.22 -9.82 -6.45
N PHE A 50 31.90 -9.84 -6.28
CA PHE A 50 31.16 -11.04 -5.93
C PHE A 50 30.37 -11.48 -7.16
N ASP A 51 30.75 -12.60 -7.75
CA ASP A 51 29.98 -13.18 -8.85
C ASP A 51 28.83 -14.01 -8.27
N TYR A 52 27.63 -13.46 -8.34
CA TYR A 52 26.41 -14.17 -7.98
C TYR A 52 26.17 -15.27 -9.02
N GLY A 53 26.75 -16.44 -8.75
CA GLY A 53 26.59 -17.63 -9.58
C GLY A 53 25.11 -18.02 -9.67
N ALA A 54 24.56 -17.78 -10.87
CA ALA A 54 23.21 -18.03 -11.35
C ALA A 54 22.06 -17.46 -10.49
N LEU A 55 21.28 -16.55 -11.09
CA LEU A 55 19.94 -16.14 -10.64
C LEU A 55 18.89 -17.28 -10.79
N LEU A 56 19.35 -18.53 -10.88
CA LEU A 56 18.55 -19.74 -11.01
C LEU A 56 18.92 -20.69 -9.87
N PRO A 57 17.96 -21.47 -9.35
CA PRO A 57 18.24 -22.48 -8.34
C PRO A 57 19.35 -23.42 -8.82
N ARG A 58 20.35 -23.67 -7.98
CA ARG A 58 21.53 -24.47 -8.34
C ARG A 58 21.19 -25.96 -8.36
N LYS A 59 20.16 -26.37 -7.60
CA LYS A 59 19.60 -27.72 -7.52
C LYS A 59 18.08 -27.68 -7.43
N GLU A 60 17.45 -28.79 -7.83
CA GLU A 60 16.01 -29.00 -7.65
C GLU A 60 15.67 -29.00 -6.15
N GLY A 61 14.73 -28.12 -5.75
CA GLY A 61 14.37 -27.88 -4.35
C GLY A 61 15.04 -26.66 -3.70
N ASP A 62 16.00 -26.01 -4.36
CA ASP A 62 16.54 -24.73 -3.89
C ASP A 62 15.49 -23.61 -4.03
N TYR A 63 15.58 -22.61 -3.15
CA TYR A 63 14.74 -21.42 -3.22
C TYR A 63 14.99 -20.65 -4.53
N ASP A 64 13.92 -20.40 -5.28
CA ASP A 64 13.95 -19.63 -6.52
C ASP A 64 13.36 -18.23 -6.26
N GLU A 65 14.27 -17.26 -6.10
CA GLU A 65 13.94 -15.85 -5.92
C GLU A 65 13.11 -15.29 -7.08
N ARG A 66 13.40 -15.71 -8.32
CA ARG A 66 12.68 -15.24 -9.51
C ARG A 66 11.26 -15.76 -9.53
N ALA A 67 11.09 -17.06 -9.32
CA ALA A 67 9.76 -17.67 -9.28
C ALA A 67 8.91 -17.07 -8.15
N THR A 68 9.53 -16.78 -7.00
CA THR A 68 8.85 -16.12 -5.87
C THR A 68 8.43 -14.70 -6.22
N ALA A 69 9.31 -13.91 -6.82
CA ALA A 69 9.01 -12.52 -7.20
C ALA A 69 7.95 -12.44 -8.32
N VAL A 70 7.99 -13.36 -9.30
CA VAL A 70 6.94 -13.50 -10.32
C VAL A 70 5.60 -13.86 -9.68
N LYS A 71 5.59 -14.81 -8.74
CA LYS A 71 4.36 -15.22 -8.04
C LYS A 71 3.77 -14.07 -7.22
N ALA A 72 4.60 -13.24 -6.57
CA ALA A 72 4.14 -12.07 -5.83
C ALA A 72 3.43 -11.05 -6.76
N LEU A 73 4.00 -10.78 -7.94
CA LEU A 73 3.38 -9.88 -8.91
C LEU A 73 2.11 -10.46 -9.54
N GLU A 74 2.06 -11.77 -9.81
CA GLU A 74 0.82 -12.39 -10.29
C GLU A 74 -0.28 -12.37 -9.23
N HIS A 75 0.06 -12.56 -7.96
CA HIS A 75 -0.88 -12.36 -6.84
C HIS A 75 -1.40 -10.93 -6.80
N GLU A 76 -0.54 -9.92 -6.92
CA GLU A 76 -0.97 -8.52 -6.97
C GLU A 76 -1.88 -8.25 -8.19
N LYS A 77 -1.58 -8.82 -9.36
CA LYS A 77 -2.49 -8.76 -10.51
C LYS A 77 -3.85 -9.40 -10.22
N ASP A 78 -3.89 -10.54 -9.52
CA ASP A 78 -5.14 -11.19 -9.12
C ASP A 78 -5.99 -10.30 -8.21
N ILE A 79 -5.35 -9.55 -7.30
CA ILE A 79 -6.02 -8.51 -6.50
C ILE A 79 -6.63 -7.45 -7.42
N TYR A 80 -5.85 -6.82 -8.31
CA TYR A 80 -6.37 -5.81 -9.23
C TYR A 80 -7.50 -6.36 -10.12
N ARG A 81 -7.37 -7.60 -10.64
CA ARG A 81 -8.42 -8.27 -11.41
C ARG A 81 -9.70 -8.45 -10.58
N ARG A 82 -9.58 -8.84 -9.30
CA ARG A 82 -10.72 -8.95 -8.38
C ARG A 82 -11.36 -7.60 -8.13
N LEU A 83 -10.57 -6.56 -7.90
CA LEU A 83 -11.05 -5.22 -7.60
C LEU A 83 -11.79 -4.60 -8.78
N GLY A 84 -11.29 -4.80 -10.00
CA GLY A 84 -11.83 -4.13 -11.18
C GLY A 84 -11.61 -2.63 -11.13
N ASP A 85 -12.34 -1.89 -11.96
CA ASP A 85 -12.18 -0.44 -12.06
C ASP A 85 -12.89 0.29 -10.92
N HIS A 86 -12.20 1.24 -10.30
CA HIS A 86 -12.75 2.11 -9.25
C HIS A 86 -12.01 3.45 -9.24
N PRO A 87 -12.69 4.61 -9.12
CA PRO A 87 -12.05 5.93 -9.22
C PRO A 87 -10.88 6.18 -8.25
N GLY A 88 -10.99 5.66 -7.02
CA GLY A 88 -9.97 5.77 -5.98
C GLY A 88 -8.87 4.69 -6.00
N ILE A 89 -8.80 3.86 -7.05
CA ILE A 89 -7.77 2.81 -7.21
C ILE A 89 -7.06 3.05 -8.55
N ILE A 90 -5.74 2.84 -8.60
CA ILE A 90 -4.97 2.99 -9.83
C ILE A 90 -5.43 1.98 -10.89
N HIS A 91 -5.59 2.43 -12.13
CA HIS A 91 -5.99 1.57 -13.23
C HIS A 91 -4.75 0.87 -13.82
N CYS A 92 -4.75 -0.46 -13.83
CA CYS A 92 -3.67 -1.26 -14.39
C CYS A 92 -3.98 -1.73 -15.81
N LEU A 93 -3.06 -1.50 -16.74
CA LEU A 93 -3.30 -1.62 -18.19
C LEU A 93 -3.03 -3.01 -18.76
N ASN A 94 -2.17 -3.80 -18.11
CA ASN A 94 -1.66 -5.08 -18.65
C ASN A 94 -2.02 -6.29 -17.78
N LEU A 95 -3.12 -6.24 -17.01
CA LEU A 95 -3.50 -7.31 -16.07
C LEU A 95 -3.70 -8.67 -16.73
N GLN A 96 -4.00 -8.75 -18.03
CA GLN A 96 -4.16 -10.02 -18.76
C GLN A 96 -2.85 -10.51 -19.41
N SER A 97 -1.78 -9.71 -19.34
CA SER A 97 -0.49 -10.07 -19.89
C SER A 97 0.21 -11.13 -19.03
N PRO A 98 0.85 -12.14 -19.63
CA PRO A 98 1.73 -13.06 -18.92
C PRO A 98 3.08 -12.43 -18.54
N ASP A 99 3.39 -11.25 -19.06
CA ASP A 99 4.59 -10.50 -18.67
C ASP A 99 4.51 -10.16 -17.17
N PRO A 100 5.48 -10.55 -16.33
CA PRO A 100 5.45 -10.32 -14.89
C PRO A 100 5.78 -8.86 -14.56
N SER A 101 4.90 -7.96 -14.98
CA SER A 101 4.92 -6.54 -14.72
C SER A 101 3.50 -6.02 -14.55
N ILE A 102 3.35 -4.90 -13.84
CA ILE A 102 2.10 -4.16 -13.73
C ILE A 102 2.33 -2.77 -14.32
N GLN A 103 1.68 -2.51 -15.45
CA GLN A 103 1.72 -1.22 -16.14
C GLN A 103 0.59 -0.32 -15.62
N MET A 104 0.95 0.89 -15.21
CA MET A 104 0.06 1.92 -14.68
C MET A 104 0.31 3.27 -15.37
N PRO A 105 -0.66 4.17 -15.38
CA PRO A 105 -0.41 5.59 -15.68
C PRO A 105 0.70 6.15 -14.80
N LEU A 106 1.54 7.02 -15.36
CA LEU A 106 2.47 7.79 -14.56
C LEU A 106 1.69 8.85 -13.77
N MET A 107 1.99 8.96 -12.49
CA MET A 107 1.37 9.91 -11.55
C MET A 107 2.40 10.97 -11.16
N GLU A 108 1.95 12.11 -10.61
CA GLU A 108 2.84 13.23 -10.26
C GLU A 108 3.69 12.91 -9.01
N GLY A 109 3.21 12.02 -8.14
CA GLY A 109 3.91 11.56 -6.96
C GLY A 109 2.96 10.89 -5.96
N ASP A 110 3.46 10.62 -4.76
CA ASP A 110 2.67 10.14 -3.63
C ASP A 110 2.34 11.26 -2.63
N LEU A 111 1.25 11.08 -1.89
CA LEU A 111 0.76 12.05 -0.92
C LEU A 111 1.73 12.23 0.24
N ARG A 112 2.52 11.21 0.57
CA ARG A 112 3.51 11.32 1.64
C ARG A 112 4.55 12.39 1.29
N HIS A 113 5.21 12.26 0.16
CA HIS A 113 6.21 13.24 -0.30
C HIS A 113 5.56 14.61 -0.58
N TYR A 114 4.35 14.64 -1.13
CA TYR A 114 3.63 15.90 -1.36
C TYR A 114 3.38 16.68 -0.07
N LEU A 115 2.88 16.03 0.98
CA LEU A 115 2.61 16.68 2.27
C LEU A 115 3.89 17.12 2.98
N ASP A 116 5.00 16.41 2.80
CA ASP A 116 6.29 16.76 3.38
C ASP A 116 6.96 17.97 2.71
N GLN A 117 6.72 18.16 1.41
CA GLN A 117 7.41 19.16 0.59
C GLN A 117 6.55 20.40 0.33
N THR A 118 5.23 20.33 0.51
CA THR A 118 4.35 21.46 0.22
C THR A 118 4.64 22.64 1.16
N PRO A 119 4.84 23.87 0.63
CA PRO A 119 5.06 25.05 1.46
C PRO A 119 3.81 25.46 2.24
N THR A 120 2.63 24.97 1.84
CA THR A 120 1.36 25.26 2.50
C THR A 120 0.55 24.00 2.62
N TRP A 121 0.15 23.66 3.85
CA TRP A 121 -0.66 22.49 4.13
C TRP A 121 -2.02 22.59 3.42
N PRO A 122 -2.55 21.50 2.85
CA PRO A 122 -3.85 21.54 2.19
C PRO A 122 -4.96 21.96 3.15
N GLY A 123 -5.95 22.69 2.62
CA GLY A 123 -7.12 23.12 3.40
C GLY A 123 -7.99 21.93 3.82
N LYS A 124 -8.78 22.12 4.88
CA LYS A 124 -9.69 21.09 5.41
C LYS A 124 -10.63 20.50 4.35
N ALA A 125 -11.15 21.31 3.44
CA ALA A 125 -12.04 20.83 2.38
C ALA A 125 -11.34 19.81 1.46
N THR A 126 -10.09 20.09 1.06
CA THR A 126 -9.27 19.19 0.25
C THR A 126 -8.96 17.90 1.01
N LEU A 127 -8.49 18.02 2.26
CA LEU A 127 -8.16 16.85 3.09
C LEU A 127 -9.38 15.97 3.33
N LEU A 128 -10.55 16.56 3.60
CA LEU A 128 -11.79 15.81 3.79
C LEU A 128 -12.25 15.14 2.49
N SER A 129 -12.12 15.81 1.34
CA SER A 129 -12.40 15.23 0.03
C SER A 129 -11.54 13.99 -0.21
N TRP A 130 -10.23 14.09 0.02
CA TRP A 130 -9.30 12.97 -0.10
C TRP A 130 -9.65 11.82 0.84
N MET A 131 -9.87 12.08 2.14
CA MET A 131 -10.27 11.04 3.10
C MET A 131 -11.60 10.38 2.67
N THR A 132 -12.57 11.15 2.19
CA THR A 132 -13.85 10.59 1.74
C THR A 132 -13.67 9.66 0.53
N GLN A 133 -12.89 10.08 -0.47
CA GLN A 133 -12.57 9.25 -1.64
C GLN A 133 -11.87 7.94 -1.25
N LEU A 134 -10.91 8.03 -0.32
CA LEU A 134 -10.21 6.86 0.22
C LEU A 134 -11.14 5.91 0.98
N ALA A 135 -12.09 6.46 1.76
CA ALA A 135 -13.09 5.66 2.44
C ALA A 135 -13.98 4.89 1.46
N HIS A 136 -14.38 5.52 0.35
CA HIS A 136 -15.13 4.83 -0.72
C HIS A 136 -14.29 3.74 -1.40
N ALA A 137 -13.01 3.99 -1.65
CA ALA A 137 -12.10 2.97 -2.18
C ALA A 137 -11.99 1.77 -1.23
N MET A 138 -11.80 2.01 0.07
CA MET A 138 -11.77 0.95 1.08
C MET A 138 -13.10 0.16 1.14
N VAL A 139 -14.25 0.84 1.07
CA VAL A 139 -15.57 0.17 0.98
C VAL A 139 -15.64 -0.76 -0.22
N HIS A 140 -15.20 -0.31 -1.39
CA HIS A 140 -15.15 -1.12 -2.59
C HIS A 140 -14.23 -2.33 -2.41
N ILE A 141 -13.00 -2.12 -1.94
CA ILE A 141 -12.00 -3.17 -1.72
C ILE A 141 -12.51 -4.25 -0.77
N HIS A 142 -13.04 -3.86 0.40
CA HIS A 142 -13.63 -4.80 1.36
C HIS A 142 -14.82 -5.54 0.76
N SER A 143 -15.69 -4.85 0.00
CA SER A 143 -16.82 -5.49 -0.68
C SER A 143 -16.40 -6.58 -1.68
N ARG A 144 -15.17 -6.51 -2.19
CA ARG A 144 -14.58 -7.49 -3.13
C ARG A 144 -13.78 -8.59 -2.43
N ARG A 145 -13.85 -8.66 -1.10
CA ARG A 145 -13.16 -9.64 -0.24
C ARG A 145 -11.64 -9.53 -0.37
N VAL A 146 -11.15 -8.30 -0.28
CA VAL A 146 -9.72 -8.00 -0.24
C VAL A 146 -9.42 -7.25 1.06
N ILE A 147 -8.36 -7.66 1.75
CA ILE A 147 -7.77 -6.94 2.88
C ILE A 147 -6.58 -6.14 2.34
N ILE A 148 -6.46 -4.86 2.67
CA ILE A 148 -5.45 -3.95 2.12
C ILE A 148 -4.09 -4.21 2.76
N ALA A 149 -4.05 -4.32 4.10
CA ALA A 149 -2.88 -4.59 4.94
C ALA A 149 -1.76 -3.53 4.94
N ASP A 150 -1.63 -2.69 3.91
CA ASP A 150 -0.64 -1.60 3.86
C ASP A 150 -1.27 -0.25 3.46
N PHE A 151 -2.22 0.22 4.29
CA PHE A 151 -2.90 1.50 4.06
C PHE A 151 -2.09 2.68 4.61
N ARG A 152 -1.31 3.36 3.76
CA ARG A 152 -0.41 4.47 4.12
C ARG A 152 -0.33 5.54 3.02
N LEU A 153 0.13 6.75 3.40
CA LEU A 153 0.24 7.90 2.50
C LEU A 153 1.18 7.68 1.31
N ASP A 154 2.19 6.83 1.47
CA ASP A 154 3.16 6.45 0.43
C ASP A 154 2.48 5.65 -0.71
N ASN A 155 1.41 4.92 -0.37
CA ASN A 155 0.63 4.10 -1.30
C ASN A 155 -0.60 4.87 -1.84
N ILE A 156 -0.63 6.19 -1.68
CA ILE A 156 -1.67 7.07 -2.23
C ILE A 156 -1.01 8.06 -3.18
N VAL A 157 -1.21 7.87 -4.47
CA VAL A 157 -0.66 8.71 -5.55
C VAL A 157 -1.68 9.74 -6.03
N PHE A 158 -1.20 10.81 -6.66
CA PHE A 158 -2.06 11.87 -7.19
C PHE A 158 -1.68 12.24 -8.63
N ASP A 159 -2.67 12.66 -9.43
CA ASP A 159 -2.47 13.13 -10.80
C ASP A 159 -2.35 14.66 -10.89
N GLU A 160 -2.22 15.17 -12.12
CA GLU A 160 -2.15 16.60 -12.42
C GLU A 160 -3.34 17.43 -11.90
N LYS A 161 -4.48 16.79 -11.59
CA LYS A 161 -5.70 17.42 -11.07
C LYS A 161 -5.84 17.27 -9.56
N MET A 162 -4.84 16.68 -8.89
CA MET A 162 -4.89 16.31 -7.47
C MET A 162 -5.98 15.28 -7.15
N ASP A 163 -6.39 14.47 -8.13
CA ASP A 163 -7.22 13.31 -7.90
C ASP A 163 -6.33 12.18 -7.38
N ILE A 164 -6.73 11.58 -6.25
CA ILE A 164 -5.91 10.62 -5.53
C ILE A 164 -6.32 9.18 -5.83
N LYS A 165 -5.35 8.27 -5.81
CA LYS A 165 -5.57 6.84 -6.08
C LYS A 165 -4.72 5.99 -5.14
N LEU A 166 -5.31 4.94 -4.59
CA LEU A 166 -4.55 3.87 -3.96
C LEU A 166 -3.77 3.11 -5.02
N VAL A 167 -2.49 2.90 -4.73
CA VAL A 167 -1.56 2.09 -5.49
C VAL A 167 -0.93 1.07 -4.54
N ASP A 168 -0.34 0.03 -5.12
CA ASP A 168 0.39 -1.02 -4.41
C ASP A 168 -0.49 -1.92 -3.52
N PHE A 169 -0.73 -3.13 -4.02
CA PHE A 169 -1.49 -4.16 -3.29
C PHE A 169 -0.60 -5.38 -3.02
N SER A 170 0.72 -5.21 -2.91
CA SER A 170 1.63 -6.35 -2.70
C SER A 170 1.39 -7.08 -1.39
N GLU A 171 1.05 -6.35 -0.33
CA GLU A 171 0.76 -6.91 0.99
C GLU A 171 -0.70 -7.33 1.16
N SER A 172 -1.55 -7.03 0.17
CA SER A 172 -2.98 -7.29 0.26
C SER A 172 -3.31 -8.77 0.12
N THR A 173 -4.35 -9.20 0.84
CA THR A 173 -4.82 -10.60 0.82
C THR A 173 -6.11 -10.73 0.03
N LEU A 174 -6.13 -11.68 -0.91
CA LEU A 174 -7.32 -12.09 -1.64
C LEU A 174 -8.09 -13.14 -0.83
N MET A 175 -9.16 -12.71 -0.16
CA MET A 175 -9.96 -13.61 0.66
C MET A 175 -10.95 -14.42 -0.21
N PRO A 176 -11.41 -15.59 0.29
CA PRO A 176 -12.48 -16.36 -0.36
C PRO A 176 -13.72 -15.51 -0.64
N LEU A 177 -14.45 -15.82 -1.71
CA LEU A 177 -15.63 -15.03 -2.11
C LEU A 177 -16.78 -15.12 -1.09
N ASP A 178 -16.86 -16.24 -0.39
CA ASP A 178 -17.81 -16.53 0.69
C ASP A 178 -17.32 -16.05 2.07
N TRP A 179 -16.14 -15.44 2.15
CA TRP A 179 -15.67 -14.77 3.37
C TRP A 179 -16.70 -13.71 3.78
N ASP A 180 -17.15 -13.74 5.03
CA ASP A 180 -18.23 -12.90 5.55
C ASP A 180 -17.74 -11.55 6.12
N LEU A 181 -16.49 -11.19 5.81
CA LEU A 181 -15.78 -10.02 6.33
C LEU A 181 -15.42 -10.12 7.82
N ASP A 182 -15.49 -11.32 8.40
CA ASP A 182 -15.08 -11.57 9.79
C ASP A 182 -13.79 -12.41 9.90
N GLY A 183 -13.00 -12.14 10.92
CA GLY A 183 -11.71 -12.80 11.13
C GLY A 183 -10.54 -12.11 10.41
N ARG A 184 -9.41 -12.83 10.38
CA ARG A 184 -8.11 -12.31 9.94
C ARG A 184 -7.52 -13.20 8.84
N ASP A 185 -6.65 -12.63 8.02
CA ASP A 185 -5.80 -13.42 7.13
C ASP A 185 -4.66 -14.12 7.88
N ALA A 186 -3.82 -14.85 7.14
CA ALA A 186 -2.68 -15.59 7.68
C ALA A 186 -1.63 -14.70 8.38
N ASN A 187 -1.61 -13.40 8.05
CA ASN A 187 -0.68 -12.41 8.59
C ASN A 187 -1.29 -11.62 9.76
N GLY A 188 -2.55 -11.87 10.09
CA GLY A 188 -3.27 -11.22 11.19
C GLY A 188 -3.99 -9.92 10.80
N PHE A 189 -3.98 -9.54 9.52
CA PHE A 189 -4.74 -8.40 9.02
C PHE A 189 -6.22 -8.74 8.84
N SER A 190 -7.07 -7.71 8.92
CA SER A 190 -8.53 -7.81 8.79
C SER A 190 -9.09 -6.47 8.30
N ILE A 191 -10.39 -6.42 8.05
CA ILE A 191 -11.05 -5.14 7.75
C ILE A 191 -10.86 -4.10 8.86
N TRP A 192 -10.72 -4.53 10.13
CA TRP A 192 -10.51 -3.62 11.24
C TRP A 192 -9.10 -3.04 11.25
N THR A 193 -8.08 -3.81 10.87
CA THR A 193 -6.71 -3.28 10.81
C THR A 193 -6.58 -2.27 9.67
N ASP A 194 -7.22 -2.50 8.53
CA ASP A 194 -7.28 -1.50 7.45
C ASP A 194 -7.93 -0.19 7.93
N ILE A 195 -9.06 -0.29 8.65
CA ILE A 195 -9.73 0.88 9.25
C ILE A 195 -8.82 1.57 10.28
N GLY A 196 -8.07 0.81 11.08
CA GLY A 196 -7.11 1.33 12.06
C GLY A 196 -5.96 2.10 11.39
N GLN A 197 -5.38 1.53 10.34
CA GLN A 197 -4.36 2.17 9.51
C GLN A 197 -4.88 3.44 8.83
N PHE A 198 -6.12 3.42 8.35
CA PHE A 198 -6.75 4.63 7.83
C PHE A 198 -6.96 5.69 8.92
N GLY A 199 -7.29 5.30 10.16
CA GLY A 199 -7.25 6.22 11.30
C GLY A 199 -5.89 6.90 11.49
N ALA A 200 -4.78 6.17 11.30
CA ALA A 200 -3.43 6.74 11.35
C ALA A 200 -3.16 7.71 10.19
N VAL A 201 -3.60 7.38 8.97
CA VAL A 201 -3.53 8.29 7.80
C VAL A 201 -4.34 9.56 8.04
N MET A 202 -5.55 9.46 8.59
CA MET A 202 -6.37 10.62 8.94
C MET A 202 -5.69 11.50 10.01
N PHE A 203 -5.09 10.91 11.03
CA PHE A 203 -4.30 11.66 12.01
C PHE A 203 -3.10 12.35 11.34
N ASP A 204 -2.39 11.61 10.49
CA ASP A 204 -1.44 12.05 9.46
C ASP A 204 -1.79 13.43 8.88
N MET A 205 -2.83 13.37 8.07
CA MET A 205 -3.34 14.46 7.26
C MET A 205 -3.90 15.63 8.07
N THR A 206 -4.49 15.37 9.25
CA THR A 206 -5.15 16.41 10.06
C THR A 206 -4.20 17.19 10.96
N THR A 207 -3.05 16.61 11.30
CA THR A 207 -2.12 17.19 12.28
C THR A 207 -0.73 17.49 11.72
N GLY A 208 -0.36 16.85 10.61
CA GLY A 208 1.01 16.84 10.10
C GLY A 208 2.00 16.03 10.95
N GLN A 209 1.51 15.26 11.93
CA GLN A 209 2.34 14.46 12.83
C GLN A 209 2.26 12.97 12.48
N ARG A 210 3.41 12.37 12.20
CA ARG A 210 3.50 10.95 11.82
C ARG A 210 2.85 10.05 12.85
N CYS A 211 1.99 9.16 12.36
CA CYS A 211 1.33 8.12 13.13
C CYS A 211 1.44 6.81 12.38
N THR A 212 1.79 5.73 13.08
CA THR A 212 1.82 4.37 12.56
C THR A 212 0.80 3.53 13.31
N PHE A 213 0.10 2.65 12.61
CA PHE A 213 -0.77 1.64 13.20
C PHE A 213 -0.16 0.28 12.90
N ASP A 214 0.67 -0.21 13.82
CA ASP A 214 1.50 -1.39 13.63
C ASP A 214 1.03 -2.56 14.50
N ILE A 215 0.45 -3.58 13.87
CA ILE A 215 -0.03 -4.79 14.56
C ILE A 215 1.10 -5.75 14.96
N TYR A 216 2.33 -5.45 14.54
CA TYR A 216 3.55 -6.20 14.83
C TYR A 216 4.45 -5.50 15.83
N GLN A 217 4.03 -4.39 16.45
CA GLN A 217 4.84 -3.58 17.38
C GLN A 217 5.47 -4.39 18.54
N ASP A 218 4.84 -5.50 18.94
CA ASP A 218 5.27 -6.36 20.06
C ASP A 218 6.00 -7.63 19.60
N TRP A 219 6.20 -7.82 18.29
CA TRP A 219 6.91 -8.98 17.74
C TRP A 219 8.39 -8.96 18.16
N LYS A 220 8.85 -10.11 18.64
CA LYS A 220 10.26 -10.37 18.97
C LYS A 220 10.87 -11.41 18.06
N GLN A 221 10.05 -12.30 17.51
CA GLN A 221 10.44 -13.35 16.59
C GLN A 221 9.34 -13.66 15.58
N VAL A 222 9.73 -14.27 14.46
CA VAL A 222 8.80 -14.69 13.41
C VAL A 222 7.77 -15.67 13.99
N GLY A 223 6.49 -15.39 13.78
CA GLY A 223 5.38 -16.23 14.22
C GLY A 223 4.76 -15.81 15.56
N ASP A 224 5.24 -14.74 16.19
CA ASP A 224 4.54 -14.13 17.33
C ASP A 224 3.12 -13.70 16.92
N PRO A 225 2.13 -13.73 17.83
CA PRO A 225 0.78 -13.29 17.50
C PRO A 225 0.75 -11.78 17.24
N THR A 226 -0.10 -11.34 16.31
CA THR A 226 -0.35 -9.90 16.11
C THR A 226 -1.10 -9.30 17.30
N THR A 227 -0.71 -8.09 17.70
CA THR A 227 -1.38 -7.34 18.76
C THR A 227 -2.14 -6.16 18.18
N TRP A 228 -3.35 -5.90 18.67
CA TRP A 228 -4.02 -4.64 18.34
C TRP A 228 -3.31 -3.50 19.08
N PRO A 229 -2.85 -2.43 18.39
CA PRO A 229 -2.17 -1.32 19.04
C PRO A 229 -2.95 -0.79 20.24
N GLY A 230 -2.29 -0.76 21.39
CA GLY A 230 -2.84 -0.18 22.61
C GLY A 230 -3.15 1.30 22.39
N ARG A 231 -4.25 1.81 22.96
CA ARG A 231 -4.63 3.20 22.72
C ARG A 231 -3.55 4.17 23.21
N GLU A 232 -2.81 3.80 24.24
CA GLU A 232 -1.66 4.51 24.80
C GLU A 232 -0.44 4.59 23.87
N THR A 233 -0.31 3.70 22.88
CA THR A 233 0.78 3.75 21.90
C THR A 233 0.46 4.69 20.73
N LEU A 234 -0.81 5.05 20.55
CA LEU A 234 -1.30 5.95 19.52
C LEU A 234 -1.40 7.41 20.04
N PRO A 235 -1.22 8.43 19.19
CA PRO A 235 -1.23 9.82 19.63
C PRO A 235 -2.64 10.28 20.09
N SER A 236 -2.70 11.35 20.87
CA SER A 236 -3.99 11.86 21.37
C SER A 236 -4.82 12.52 20.28
N THR A 237 -6.11 12.17 20.17
CA THR A 237 -7.08 12.81 19.26
C THR A 237 -7.74 14.05 19.87
N ARG A 238 -7.38 14.44 21.10
CA ARG A 238 -8.01 15.57 21.80
C ARG A 238 -7.69 16.87 21.07
N ARG A 239 -8.73 17.62 20.67
CA ARG A 239 -8.64 18.88 19.89
C ARG A 239 -8.11 18.69 18.47
N VAL A 240 -8.05 17.46 17.96
CA VAL A 240 -7.75 17.17 16.56
C VAL A 240 -9.03 17.28 15.74
N TRP A 241 -8.97 17.92 14.58
CA TRP A 241 -10.08 17.94 13.63
C TRP A 241 -10.34 16.51 13.12
N LEU A 242 -11.59 16.07 13.11
CA LEU A 242 -11.99 14.65 12.91
C LEU A 242 -11.53 13.69 14.02
N GLY A 243 -11.01 14.20 15.14
CA GLY A 243 -10.57 13.40 16.28
C GLY A 243 -11.57 12.32 16.75
N PRO A 244 -12.88 12.61 16.86
CA PRO A 244 -13.88 11.58 17.21
C PRO A 244 -13.97 10.43 16.20
N ILE A 245 -13.79 10.69 14.90
CA ILE A 245 -13.82 9.65 13.85
C ILE A 245 -12.54 8.80 13.92
N ILE A 246 -11.39 9.45 14.07
CA ILE A 246 -10.09 8.77 14.25
C ILE A 246 -10.14 7.85 15.47
N GLU A 247 -10.71 8.33 16.59
CA GLU A 247 -10.86 7.56 17.82
C GLU A 247 -11.74 6.32 17.62
N LYS A 248 -12.79 6.42 16.80
CA LYS A 248 -13.64 5.26 16.45
C LYS A 248 -12.88 4.21 15.64
N CYS A 249 -12.00 4.62 14.72
CA CYS A 249 -11.13 3.71 13.96
C CYS A 249 -10.25 2.88 14.91
N TRP A 250 -9.59 3.55 15.87
CA TRP A 250 -8.64 2.89 16.79
C TRP A 250 -9.29 2.05 17.89
N ASN A 251 -10.57 2.30 18.20
CA ASN A 251 -11.34 1.53 19.19
C ASN A 251 -12.30 0.49 18.56
N LYS A 252 -12.12 0.14 17.28
CA LYS A 252 -12.96 -0.84 16.55
C LYS A 252 -14.47 -0.52 16.57
N GLN A 253 -14.83 0.77 16.55
CA GLN A 253 -16.24 1.17 16.60
C GLN A 253 -16.90 1.19 15.21
N PHE A 254 -16.11 1.07 14.15
CA PHE A 254 -16.61 0.83 12.81
C PHE A 254 -16.58 -0.66 12.48
N ALA A 255 -17.76 -1.29 12.44
CA ALA A 255 -17.88 -2.69 12.04
C ALA A 255 -17.53 -2.91 10.55
N LEU A 256 -17.72 -1.90 9.70
CA LEU A 256 -17.46 -1.93 8.26
C LEU A 256 -16.93 -0.56 7.80
N ALA A 257 -16.09 -0.54 6.77
CA ALA A 257 -15.59 0.70 6.15
C ALA A 257 -16.70 1.64 5.69
N ARG A 258 -17.90 1.12 5.36
CA ARG A 258 -19.05 1.94 4.96
C ARG A 258 -19.48 2.90 6.06
N ARG A 259 -19.39 2.49 7.33
CA ARG A 259 -19.75 3.34 8.47
C ARG A 259 -18.77 4.50 8.65
N LEU A 260 -17.49 4.27 8.35
CA LEU A 260 -16.48 5.33 8.32
C LEU A 260 -16.77 6.32 7.19
N ALA A 261 -17.03 5.84 5.97
CA ALA A 261 -17.39 6.70 4.84
C ALA A 261 -18.63 7.57 5.15
N GLU A 262 -19.70 6.97 5.69
CA GLU A 262 -20.92 7.69 6.10
C GLU A 262 -20.67 8.78 7.17
N GLU A 263 -19.65 8.63 8.03
CA GLU A 263 -19.29 9.68 8.99
C GLU A 263 -18.47 10.81 8.36
N LEU A 264 -17.56 10.50 7.43
CA LEU A 264 -16.81 11.53 6.69
C LEU A 264 -17.71 12.36 5.79
N GLU A 265 -18.70 11.74 5.12
CA GLU A 265 -19.68 12.43 4.28
C GLU A 265 -20.49 13.46 5.07
N LYS A 266 -20.82 13.18 6.35
CA LYS A 266 -21.56 14.10 7.22
C LYS A 266 -20.78 15.37 7.56
N GLU A 267 -19.46 15.32 7.47
CA GLU A 267 -18.60 16.48 7.71
C GLU A 267 -18.48 17.38 6.47
N MET A 268 -18.79 16.88 5.25
CA MET A 268 -18.61 17.65 4.01
C MET A 268 -19.46 18.92 3.92
N PRO A 269 -20.74 18.95 4.33
CA PRO A 269 -21.54 20.18 4.32
C PRO A 269 -21.03 21.26 5.28
N LEU A 270 -20.22 20.90 6.28
CA LEU A 270 -19.75 21.81 7.33
C LEU A 270 -18.52 22.64 6.90
N LEU A 271 -17.95 22.35 5.72
CA LEU A 271 -16.78 23.04 5.17
C LEU A 271 -17.10 23.89 3.92
N LYS A 272 -18.39 23.96 3.53
CA LYS A 272 -18.89 24.81 2.44
C LYS A 272 -19.27 26.21 2.91
#